data_AF-A0A3C0Z9Q4-F1
#
_entry.id   AF-A0A3C0Z9Q4-F1
#
_cell.length_a   1.000
_cell.length_b   1.000
_cell.length_c   1.000
_cell.angle_alpha   90.00
_cell.angle_beta   90.00
_cell.angle_gamma   90.00
#
_symmetry.space_group_name_H-M   'P 1'
#
loop_
_entity.id
_entity.type
_entity.pdbx_description
1 polymer ?
#
loop_
_entity_poly.entity_id
_entity_poly.type
_entity_poly.pdbx_seq_one_letter_code
_entity_poly.pdbx_strand_id
1 'polypeptide(L)'
;MCNLKDTVGNVFQLTITLNVKSYEAQDQLIPVVPIENAFLPVEKNKLNSKWGVKVSKHLFGMRTSNKWLIMPQKDFSGDDISSFRSPFSYSYRLGAPNVLNNLLGKTYNYEVSLKDSLIVSKFSESPRYSRFIYNLFQETEWKGLLSAVPANVEGNISNNALGFFYVMDGVRKSIPIKDIRTGK
;
A
#
# COMPACT_ATOMS: atom_id res chain seq x y z
N MET A 1 -16.96 -11.33 -3.62
CA MET A 1 -15.92 -10.57 -4.35
C MET A 1 -16.15 -10.77 -5.84
N CYS A 2 -16.38 -9.70 -6.60
CA CYS A 2 -16.43 -9.77 -8.06
C CYS A 2 -15.02 -10.05 -8.58
N ASN A 3 -14.85 -11.14 -9.33
CA ASN A 3 -13.58 -11.48 -9.96
C ASN A 3 -13.42 -10.66 -11.25
N LEU A 4 -12.64 -9.58 -11.19
CA LEU A 4 -12.41 -8.66 -12.31
C LEU A 4 -11.16 -9.01 -13.13
N LYS A 5 -10.61 -10.23 -13.00
CA LYS A 5 -9.36 -10.62 -13.66
C LYS A 5 -9.39 -10.44 -15.18
N ASP A 6 -10.53 -10.69 -15.82
CA ASP A 6 -10.68 -10.57 -17.28
C ASP A 6 -10.80 -9.11 -17.77
N THR A 7 -10.71 -8.15 -16.85
CA THR A 7 -10.83 -6.70 -17.14
C THR A 7 -9.56 -5.92 -16.80
N VAL A 8 -8.47 -6.61 -16.48
CA VAL A 8 -7.16 -5.99 -16.24
C VAL A 8 -6.72 -5.24 -17.50
N GLY A 9 -6.28 -4.00 -17.33
CA GLY A 9 -5.95 -3.06 -18.41
C GLY A 9 -7.08 -2.07 -18.73
N ASN A 10 -8.33 -2.37 -18.36
CA ASN A 10 -9.47 -1.52 -18.64
C ASN A 10 -9.55 -0.30 -17.71
N VAL A 11 -10.25 0.73 -18.20
CA VAL A 11 -10.66 1.88 -17.40
C VAL A 11 -12.01 1.57 -16.77
N PHE A 12 -12.09 1.74 -15.46
CA PHE A 12 -13.32 1.62 -14.70
C PHE A 12 -13.89 3.01 -14.46
N GLN A 13 -15.21 3.11 -14.51
CA GLN A 13 -15.95 4.33 -14.23
C GLN A 13 -16.86 4.11 -13.03
N LEU A 14 -16.79 5.05 -12.08
CA LEU A 14 -17.74 5.18 -10.99
C LEU A 14 -18.71 6.31 -11.34
N THR A 15 -20.00 6.05 -11.16
CA THR A 15 -21.06 7.07 -11.20
C THR A 15 -21.88 6.94 -9.93
N ILE A 16 -21.96 8.02 -9.15
CA ILE A 16 -22.80 8.11 -7.94
C ILE A 16 -23.82 9.21 -8.16
N THR A 17 -25.10 8.90 -7.99
CA THR A 17 -26.16 9.90 -8.00
C THR A 17 -26.61 10.20 -6.57
N LEU A 18 -26.49 11.46 -6.15
CA LEU A 18 -26.93 11.92 -4.83
C LEU A 18 -27.62 13.27 -4.95
N ASN A 19 -28.85 13.38 -4.43
CA ASN A 19 -29.65 14.61 -4.46
C ASN A 19 -29.71 15.25 -5.87
N VAL A 20 -29.97 14.42 -6.90
CA VAL A 20 -30.07 14.83 -8.32
C VAL A 20 -28.74 15.28 -8.96
N LYS A 21 -27.62 15.30 -8.20
CA LYS A 21 -26.28 15.51 -8.75
C LYS A 21 -25.61 14.18 -9.07
N SER A 22 -24.93 14.12 -10.22
CA SER A 22 -24.09 12.98 -10.62
C SER A 22 -22.63 13.26 -10.30
N TYR A 23 -21.94 12.32 -9.66
CA TYR A 23 -20.51 12.36 -9.39
C TYR A 23 -19.85 11.24 -10.16
N GLU A 24 -18.82 11.59 -10.92
CA GLU A 24 -18.14 10.66 -11.81
C GLU A 24 -16.66 10.62 -11.49
N ALA A 25 -16.08 9.44 -11.60
CA ALA A 25 -14.66 9.24 -11.45
C ALA A 25 -14.20 8.06 -12.31
N GLN A 26 -12.94 8.08 -12.70
CA GLN A 26 -12.34 7.01 -13.49
C GLN A 26 -10.97 6.64 -12.96
N ASP A 27 -10.67 5.35 -13.01
CA ASP A 27 -9.33 4.83 -12.71
C ASP A 27 -9.04 3.58 -13.57
N GLN A 28 -7.75 3.30 -13.76
CA GLN A 28 -7.31 2.19 -14.60
C GLN A 28 -6.87 1.00 -13.74
N LEU A 29 -7.38 -0.19 -14.07
CA LEU A 29 -6.94 -1.43 -13.44
C LEU A 29 -5.61 -1.89 -14.04
N ILE A 30 -4.51 -1.66 -13.31
CA ILE A 30 -3.16 -2.04 -13.75
C ILE A 30 -2.88 -3.51 -13.38
N PRO A 31 -2.27 -4.33 -14.25
CA PRO A 31 -1.90 -5.70 -13.92
C PRO A 31 -0.95 -5.76 -12.74
N VAL A 32 -1.20 -6.70 -11.81
CA VAL A 32 -0.29 -6.92 -10.70
C VAL A 32 0.88 -7.83 -11.11
N VAL A 33 2.10 -7.37 -10.83
CA VAL A 33 3.30 -8.21 -10.99
C VAL A 33 3.40 -9.18 -9.81
N PRO A 34 3.80 -10.45 -10.01
CA PRO A 34 3.99 -11.42 -8.92
C PRO A 34 4.84 -10.91 -7.74
N ILE A 35 4.64 -11.54 -6.58
CA ILE A 35 5.41 -11.24 -5.38
C ILE A 35 6.79 -11.91 -5.48
N GLU A 36 7.84 -11.10 -5.48
CA GLU A 36 9.23 -11.53 -5.47
C GLU A 36 9.85 -11.28 -4.10
N ASN A 37 10.52 -12.29 -3.54
CA ASN A 37 11.08 -12.22 -2.18
C ASN A 37 12.11 -11.10 -2.00
N ALA A 38 12.86 -10.75 -3.05
CA ALA A 38 13.90 -9.72 -3.01
C ALA A 38 13.38 -8.30 -2.76
N PHE A 39 12.10 -8.04 -3.10
CA PHE A 39 11.47 -6.73 -3.00
C PHE A 39 10.43 -6.65 -1.89
N LEU A 40 10.38 -7.66 -1.02
CA LEU A 40 9.47 -7.67 0.12
C LEU A 40 9.85 -6.55 1.11
N PRO A 41 8.89 -5.69 1.50
CA PRO A 41 9.14 -4.60 2.43
C PRO A 41 9.17 -5.07 3.89
N VAL A 42 9.60 -6.31 4.13
CA VAL A 42 9.60 -6.96 5.43
C VAL A 42 10.95 -7.59 5.72
N GLU A 43 11.35 -7.50 6.99
CA GLU A 43 12.52 -8.16 7.55
C GLU A 43 12.18 -8.78 8.90
N LYS A 44 12.99 -9.74 9.33
CA LYS A 44 12.87 -10.38 10.63
C LYS A 44 14.14 -10.22 11.44
N ASN A 45 14.00 -10.11 12.76
CA ASN A 45 15.10 -10.13 13.72
C ASN A 45 14.77 -11.10 14.85
N LYS A 46 15.78 -11.78 15.39
CA LYS A 46 15.55 -12.76 16.46
C LYS A 46 15.21 -12.02 17.76
N LEU A 47 14.12 -12.41 18.41
CA LEU A 47 13.69 -11.89 19.71
C LEU A 47 13.55 -13.06 20.69
N ASN A 48 14.61 -13.41 21.40
CA ASN A 48 14.64 -14.55 22.32
C ASN A 48 14.11 -15.85 21.65
N SER A 49 12.91 -16.31 22.05
CA SER A 49 12.21 -17.50 21.54
C SER A 49 11.23 -17.23 20.39
N LYS A 50 11.15 -15.98 19.91
CA LYS A 50 10.26 -15.52 18.83
C LYS A 50 11.04 -14.81 17.71
N TRP A 51 10.35 -14.48 16.63
CA TRP A 51 10.82 -13.52 15.63
C TRP A 51 10.07 -12.19 15.81
N GLY A 52 10.83 -11.10 15.80
CA GLY A 52 10.31 -9.77 15.53
C GLY A 52 10.27 -9.54 14.03
N VAL A 53 9.09 -9.31 13.49
CA VAL A 53 8.87 -8.96 12.09
C VAL A 53 8.70 -7.46 12.00
N LYS A 54 9.44 -6.82 11.10
CA LYS A 54 9.39 -5.38 10.86
C LYS A 54 9.04 -5.13 9.41
N VAL A 55 7.98 -4.36 9.18
CA VAL A 55 7.51 -3.99 7.84
C VAL A 55 7.69 -2.50 7.64
N SER A 56 8.40 -2.11 6.57
CA SER A 56 8.58 -0.71 6.21
C SER A 56 7.30 -0.15 5.60
N LYS A 57 6.79 0.97 6.13
CA LYS A 57 5.57 1.62 5.63
C LYS A 57 5.76 2.27 4.26
N HIS A 58 6.96 2.78 3.97
CA HIS A 58 7.25 3.45 2.70
C HIS A 58 8.53 2.90 2.06
N LEU A 59 8.46 2.62 0.76
CA LEU A 59 9.59 2.24 -0.09
C LEU A 59 9.61 3.13 -1.32
N PHE A 60 10.75 3.71 -1.61
CA PHE A 60 10.90 4.69 -2.69
C PHE A 60 11.83 4.19 -3.78
N GLY A 61 11.74 4.77 -4.98
CA GLY A 61 12.58 4.38 -6.12
C GLY A 61 12.29 2.99 -6.68
N MET A 62 11.07 2.48 -6.47
CA MET A 62 10.64 1.18 -6.96
C MET A 62 10.25 1.27 -8.44
N ARG A 63 10.33 0.17 -9.21
CA ARG A 63 9.91 0.18 -10.62
C ARG A 63 8.41 0.43 -10.80
N THR A 64 7.62 0.00 -9.83
CA THR A 64 6.15 0.05 -9.83
C THR A 64 5.65 0.56 -8.49
N SER A 65 4.57 1.33 -8.49
CA SER A 65 3.86 1.69 -7.27
C SER A 65 2.91 0.56 -6.87
N ASN A 66 2.92 0.20 -5.59
CA ASN A 66 2.06 -0.86 -5.07
C ASN A 66 1.73 -0.59 -3.61
N LYS A 67 0.56 -1.10 -3.21
CA LYS A 67 0.12 -1.19 -1.83
C LYS A 67 0.28 -2.63 -1.33
N TRP A 68 0.73 -2.77 -0.09
CA TRP A 68 1.06 -4.06 0.50
C TRP A 68 0.34 -4.22 1.83
N LEU A 69 -0.33 -5.35 2.00
CA LEU A 69 -0.82 -5.81 3.31
C LEU A 69 0.04 -6.98 3.74
N ILE A 70 0.77 -6.82 4.84
CA ILE A 70 1.68 -7.83 5.39
C ILE A 70 1.37 -8.00 6.85
N MET A 71 0.96 -9.20 7.24
CA MET A 71 0.57 -9.48 8.62
C MET A 71 0.70 -10.97 8.96
N PRO A 72 0.75 -11.35 10.24
CA PRO A 72 0.75 -12.75 10.65
C PRO A 72 -0.50 -13.47 10.14
N GLN A 73 -0.32 -14.68 9.60
CA GLN A 73 -1.43 -15.44 8.99
C GLN A 73 -2.56 -15.73 9.97
N LYS A 74 -2.24 -15.94 11.25
CA LYS A 74 -3.22 -16.16 12.32
C LYS A 74 -4.14 -14.96 12.56
N ASP A 75 -3.68 -13.74 12.27
CA ASP A 75 -4.43 -12.50 12.49
C ASP A 75 -5.29 -12.15 11.26
N PHE A 76 -5.04 -12.82 10.12
CA PHE A 76 -5.72 -12.56 8.85
C PHE A 76 -7.20 -12.96 8.85
N SER A 77 -7.61 -13.97 9.64
CA SER A 77 -9.00 -14.46 9.65
C SER A 77 -10.04 -13.46 10.17
N GLY A 78 -9.61 -12.36 10.79
CA GLY A 78 -10.49 -11.28 11.26
C GLY A 78 -10.48 -10.01 10.40
N ASP A 79 -9.65 -9.96 9.35
CA ASP A 79 -9.43 -8.74 8.57
C ASP A 79 -9.99 -8.92 7.14
N ASP A 80 -11.05 -8.18 6.82
CA ASP A 80 -11.56 -8.08 5.46
C ASP A 80 -10.87 -6.89 4.79
N ILE A 81 -10.51 -7.04 3.51
CA ILE A 81 -9.92 -5.96 2.71
C ILE A 81 -10.84 -4.73 2.64
N SER A 82 -12.14 -4.92 2.88
CA SER A 82 -13.15 -3.86 2.93
C SER A 82 -13.10 -3.01 4.20
N SER A 83 -12.53 -3.51 5.31
CA SER A 83 -12.58 -2.84 6.61
C SER A 83 -11.30 -2.10 7.01
N PHE A 84 -10.22 -2.23 6.21
CA PHE A 84 -8.98 -1.43 6.28
C PHE A 84 -8.41 -1.17 7.68
N ARG A 85 -8.51 -2.14 8.61
CA ARG A 85 -8.02 -1.94 10.00
C ARG A 85 -6.51 -2.08 10.12
N SER A 86 -5.89 -2.89 9.26
CA SER A 86 -4.45 -3.13 9.30
C SER A 86 -3.63 -2.07 8.56
N PRO A 87 -2.40 -1.77 9.04
CA PRO A 87 -1.51 -0.84 8.38
C PRO A 87 -1.05 -1.39 7.03
N PHE A 88 -0.96 -0.52 6.03
CA PHE A 88 -0.39 -0.84 4.73
C PHE A 88 1.04 -0.33 4.61
N SER A 89 1.80 -1.03 3.77
CA SER A 89 3.06 -0.56 3.22
C SER A 89 2.85 -0.08 1.78
N TYR A 90 3.58 0.97 1.39
CA TYR A 90 3.44 1.63 0.10
C TYR A 90 4.80 1.69 -0.60
N SER A 91 4.84 1.17 -1.80
CA SER A 91 5.98 1.33 -2.72
C SER A 91 5.68 2.41 -3.74
N TYR A 92 6.65 3.28 -3.99
CA TYR A 92 6.52 4.40 -4.91
C TYR A 92 7.60 4.34 -5.99
N ARG A 93 7.21 4.73 -7.21
CA ARG A 93 8.17 5.06 -8.26
C ARG A 93 8.96 6.32 -7.96
N LEU A 94 8.34 7.25 -7.25
CA LEU A 94 8.94 8.52 -6.86
C LEU A 94 10.07 8.30 -5.85
N GLY A 95 11.05 9.19 -5.89
CA GLY A 95 12.14 9.21 -4.92
C GLY A 95 11.63 9.49 -3.50
N ALA A 96 12.46 9.13 -2.52
CA ALA A 96 12.19 9.47 -1.14
C ALA A 96 12.13 11.00 -1.04
N PRO A 97 11.07 11.58 -0.45
CA PRO A 97 11.00 13.02 -0.22
C PRO A 97 12.12 13.53 0.72
N ASN A 98 12.91 12.63 1.30
CA ASN A 98 13.81 12.85 2.42
C ASN A 98 15.08 11.98 2.38
N VAL A 99 15.81 11.94 1.25
CA VAL A 99 17.11 11.22 1.14
C VAL A 99 18.09 11.59 2.28
N LEU A 100 17.88 12.73 2.94
CA LEU A 100 18.71 13.27 4.03
C LEU A 100 18.19 13.02 5.46
N ASN A 101 17.03 12.38 5.67
CA ASN A 101 16.52 12.16 7.03
C ASN A 101 15.82 10.81 7.24
N ASN A 102 16.54 9.84 7.80
CA ASN A 102 16.04 8.50 8.10
C ASN A 102 14.92 8.46 9.17
N LEU A 103 14.64 9.56 9.90
CA LEU A 103 13.63 9.63 10.97
C LEU A 103 12.18 9.51 10.46
N LEU A 104 11.93 9.67 9.15
CA LEU A 104 10.60 9.43 8.56
C LEU A 104 10.37 7.97 8.17
N GLY A 105 11.35 7.10 8.36
CA GLY A 105 11.19 5.66 8.17
C GLY A 105 10.19 5.09 9.17
N LYS A 106 8.91 5.09 8.81
CA LYS A 106 7.87 4.44 9.61
C LYS A 106 7.86 2.96 9.35
N THR A 107 7.81 2.17 10.42
CA THR A 107 7.64 0.72 10.36
C THR A 107 6.54 0.29 11.30
N TYR A 108 5.92 -0.83 10.99
CA TYR A 108 5.05 -1.54 11.93
C TYR A 108 5.65 -2.92 12.22
N ASN A 109 5.44 -3.39 13.44
CA ASN A 109 6.11 -4.58 13.96
C ASN A 109 5.10 -5.62 14.43
N TYR A 110 5.47 -6.90 14.29
CA TYR A 110 4.74 -8.03 14.83
C TYR A 110 5.69 -8.95 15.58
N GLU A 111 5.20 -9.60 16.64
CA GLU A 111 5.87 -10.74 17.25
C GLU A 111 5.19 -12.04 16.81
N VAL A 112 6.00 -12.96 16.29
CA VAL A 112 5.50 -14.22 15.75
C VAL A 112 6.33 -15.40 16.23
N SER A 113 5.70 -16.58 16.28
CA SER A 113 6.38 -17.82 16.63
C SER A 113 7.31 -18.27 15.50
N LEU A 114 8.30 -19.11 15.83
CA LEU A 114 9.31 -19.58 14.86
C LEU A 114 8.72 -20.35 13.67
N LYS A 115 7.56 -20.98 13.86
CA LYS A 115 6.84 -21.78 12.85
C LYS A 115 5.72 -21.01 12.14
N ASP A 116 5.50 -19.75 12.50
CA ASP A 116 4.43 -18.95 11.90
C ASP A 116 4.75 -18.60 10.44
N SER A 117 3.73 -18.10 9.75
CA SER A 117 3.83 -17.57 8.39
C SER A 117 3.19 -16.18 8.33
N LEU A 118 3.63 -15.37 7.38
CA LEU A 118 3.00 -14.10 7.05
C LEU A 118 2.08 -14.29 5.85
N ILE A 119 0.92 -13.64 5.89
CA ILE A 119 0.15 -13.36 4.68
C ILE A 119 0.69 -12.07 4.09
N VAL A 120 1.09 -12.16 2.82
CA VAL A 120 1.55 -11.02 2.01
C VAL A 120 0.58 -10.86 0.87
N SER A 121 -0.18 -9.76 0.88
CA SER A 121 -0.99 -9.33 -0.26
C SER A 121 -0.35 -8.10 -0.89
N LYS A 122 -0.22 -8.12 -2.21
CA LYS A 122 0.32 -7.01 -3.02
C LYS A 122 -0.77 -6.55 -3.98
N PHE A 123 -0.98 -5.25 -4.05
CA PHE A 123 -1.97 -4.61 -4.91
C PHE A 123 -1.26 -3.63 -5.84
N SER A 124 -1.47 -3.78 -7.15
CA SER A 124 -1.03 -2.79 -8.13
C SER A 124 -1.90 -1.55 -8.04
N GLU A 125 -1.26 -0.39 -8.07
CA GLU A 125 -1.94 0.90 -8.02
C GLU A 125 -1.75 1.64 -9.35
N SER A 126 -2.79 2.37 -9.78
CA SER A 126 -2.65 3.26 -10.92
C SER A 126 -1.65 4.38 -10.61
N PRO A 127 -0.93 4.92 -11.62
CA PRO A 127 -0.05 6.05 -11.42
C PRO A 127 -0.75 7.26 -10.79
N ARG A 128 -2.02 7.50 -11.15
CA ARG A 128 -2.82 8.62 -10.61
C ARG A 128 -3.12 8.42 -9.13
N TYR A 129 -3.59 7.23 -8.74
CA TYR A 129 -3.87 6.93 -7.33
C TYR A 129 -2.59 6.97 -6.48
N SER A 130 -1.49 6.40 -6.98
CA SER A 130 -0.21 6.43 -6.25
C SER A 130 0.31 7.85 -6.03
N ARG A 131 0.08 8.77 -6.97
CA ARG A 131 0.42 10.20 -6.83
C ARG A 131 -0.49 10.90 -5.83
N PHE A 132 -1.79 10.62 -5.86
CA PHE A 132 -2.74 11.14 -4.87
C PHE A 132 -2.32 10.77 -3.44
N ILE A 133 -2.04 9.49 -3.18
CA ILE A 133 -1.59 9.00 -1.86
C ILE A 133 -0.23 9.61 -1.46
N TYR A 134 0.71 9.72 -2.40
CA TYR A 134 2.01 10.33 -2.14
C TYR A 134 1.88 11.80 -1.72
N ASN A 135 1.06 12.59 -2.44
CA ASN A 135 0.81 13.99 -2.10
C ASN A 135 0.06 14.12 -0.77
N LEU A 136 -0.90 13.22 -0.49
CA LEU A 136 -1.59 13.19 0.79
C LEU A 136 -0.62 12.97 1.95
N PHE A 137 0.34 12.05 1.80
CA PHE A 137 1.38 11.85 2.82
C PHE A 137 2.35 13.03 2.93
N GLN A 138 2.63 13.76 1.83
CA GLN A 138 3.38 15.02 1.92
C GLN A 138 2.66 16.04 2.81
N GLU A 139 1.34 16.14 2.72
CA GLU A 139 0.56 17.11 3.51
C GLU A 139 0.21 16.66 4.94
N THR A 140 0.33 15.38 5.24
CA THR A 140 -0.10 14.82 6.54
C THR A 140 1.04 14.25 7.36
N GLU A 141 1.87 13.41 6.75
CA GLU A 141 2.91 12.65 7.46
C GLU A 141 4.31 13.23 7.31
N TRP A 142 4.58 13.91 6.19
CA TRP A 142 5.88 14.46 5.87
C TRP A 142 5.90 16.00 5.90
N LYS A 143 4.78 16.63 6.30
CA LYS A 143 4.63 18.08 6.41
C LYS A 143 5.51 18.61 7.55
N GLY A 144 6.30 19.65 7.27
CA GLY A 144 7.14 20.34 8.25
C GLY A 144 8.66 20.13 8.14
N LEU A 145 9.13 19.22 7.28
CA LEU A 145 10.58 19.01 7.09
C LEU A 145 11.18 19.75 5.88
N LEU A 146 10.39 19.94 4.80
CA LEU A 146 10.79 20.65 3.58
C LEU A 146 9.63 21.46 2.96
N SER A 147 8.59 21.75 3.74
CA SER A 147 7.37 22.40 3.28
C SER A 147 7.59 23.90 3.04
N ALA A 148 8.13 24.27 1.87
CA ALA A 148 8.00 25.63 1.34
C ALA A 148 6.82 25.74 0.36
N VAL A 149 6.49 24.66 -0.36
CA VAL A 149 5.39 24.63 -1.35
C VAL A 149 4.39 23.54 -0.96
N PRO A 150 3.11 23.88 -0.70
CA PRO A 150 2.06 22.90 -0.47
C PRO A 150 1.94 21.91 -1.62
N ALA A 151 1.81 20.62 -1.31
CA ALA A 151 1.49 19.60 -2.31
C ALA A 151 0.02 19.74 -2.72
N ASN A 152 -0.21 19.75 -4.03
CA ASN A 152 -1.56 19.77 -4.56
C ASN A 152 -2.17 18.35 -4.51
N VAL A 153 -3.05 18.12 -3.53
CA VAL A 153 -3.74 16.83 -3.33
C VAL A 153 -5.02 16.81 -4.18
N GLU A 154 -4.89 16.41 -5.45
CA GLU A 154 -6.01 16.36 -6.40
C GLU A 154 -6.73 15.01 -6.36
N GLY A 155 -8.03 15.04 -6.04
CA GLY A 155 -8.93 13.92 -6.24
C GLY A 155 -9.28 13.68 -7.72
N ASN A 156 -10.02 12.60 -8.01
CA ASN A 156 -10.55 12.34 -9.36
C ASN A 156 -12.08 12.32 -9.44
N ILE A 157 -12.78 12.66 -8.35
CA ILE A 157 -14.24 12.70 -8.31
C ILE A 157 -14.71 14.08 -8.79
N SER A 158 -15.63 14.10 -9.74
CA SER A 158 -16.16 15.32 -10.34
C SER A 158 -16.96 16.18 -9.35
N ASN A 159 -17.37 17.38 -9.78
CA ASN A 159 -18.19 18.31 -9.00
C ASN A 159 -17.58 18.74 -7.64
N ASN A 160 -16.26 18.92 -7.61
CA ASN A 160 -15.48 19.33 -6.44
C ASN A 160 -15.66 18.40 -5.22
N ALA A 161 -16.05 17.15 -5.45
CA ALA A 161 -16.10 16.16 -4.38
C ALA A 161 -14.68 15.77 -3.94
N LEU A 162 -14.52 15.58 -2.64
CA LEU A 162 -13.24 15.15 -2.06
C LEU A 162 -13.07 13.64 -2.19
N GLY A 163 -11.83 13.23 -2.45
CA GLY A 163 -11.44 11.82 -2.46
C GLY A 163 -11.01 11.32 -3.83
N PHE A 164 -10.76 10.02 -3.89
CA PHE A 164 -10.26 9.37 -5.10
C PHE A 164 -10.93 8.00 -5.25
N PHE A 165 -11.59 7.78 -6.38
CA PHE A 165 -12.02 6.46 -6.81
C PHE A 165 -10.86 5.73 -7.47
N TYR A 166 -10.56 4.51 -7.03
CA TYR A 166 -9.48 3.71 -7.56
C TYR A 166 -9.87 2.24 -7.67
N VAL A 167 -9.19 1.54 -8.56
CA VAL A 167 -9.29 0.09 -8.74
C VAL A 167 -7.90 -0.54 -8.63
N MET A 168 -7.82 -1.75 -8.09
CA MET A 168 -6.56 -2.45 -7.91
C MET A 168 -6.70 -3.93 -8.25
N ASP A 169 -5.67 -4.48 -8.88
CA ASP A 169 -5.50 -5.91 -9.03
C ASP A 169 -4.55 -6.41 -7.93
N GLY A 170 -4.74 -7.64 -7.47
CA GLY A 170 -4.09 -8.13 -6.25
C GLY A 170 -3.67 -9.59 -6.32
N VAL A 171 -2.48 -9.87 -5.79
CA VAL A 171 -2.00 -11.23 -5.56
C VAL A 171 -1.69 -11.43 -4.08
N ARG A 172 -1.84 -12.66 -3.61
CA ARG A 172 -1.58 -13.05 -2.24
C ARG A 172 -0.68 -14.28 -2.18
N LYS A 173 0.21 -14.31 -1.19
CA LYS A 173 1.05 -15.46 -0.86
C LYS A 173 1.15 -15.63 0.65
N SER A 174 1.20 -16.88 1.11
CA SER A 174 1.67 -17.20 2.46
C SER A 174 3.18 -17.46 2.41
N ILE A 175 3.94 -16.81 3.29
CA ILE A 175 5.40 -16.93 3.35
C ILE A 175 5.81 -17.36 4.76
N PRO A 176 6.44 -18.55 4.92
CA PRO A 176 6.98 -18.98 6.20
C PRO A 176 7.99 -17.97 6.75
N ILE A 177 7.96 -17.72 8.06
CA ILE A 177 8.89 -16.77 8.70
C ILE A 177 10.35 -17.15 8.47
N LYS A 178 10.67 -18.45 8.37
CA LYS A 178 12.01 -18.92 8.04
C LYS A 178 12.54 -18.37 6.69
N ASP A 179 11.67 -18.04 5.75
CA ASP A 179 12.03 -17.59 4.39
C ASP A 179 12.05 -16.05 4.27
N ILE A 180 11.65 -15.32 5.31
CA ILE A 180 11.78 -13.85 5.38
C ILE A 180 13.24 -13.48 5.64
N ARG A 181 13.75 -12.44 4.95
CA ARG A 181 15.13 -11.97 5.11
C ARG A 181 15.40 -11.48 6.52
N THR A 182 16.61 -11.75 7.04
CA THR A 182 17.06 -11.19 8.31
C THR A 182 17.33 -9.68 8.12
N GLY A 183 16.94 -8.86 9.10
CA GLY A 183 17.32 -7.45 9.14
C GLY A 183 18.83 -7.29 9.26
N LYS A 184 19.35 -6.19 8.73
CA LYS A 184 20.74 -5.79 8.95
C LYS A 184 20.85 -4.97 10.23
#